data_AF-A0A2J8J9Y9-F1
#
_entry.id   AF-A0A2J8J9Y9-F1
#
_cell.length_a   1.000
_cell.length_b   1.000
_cell.length_c   1.000
_cell.angle_alpha   90.00
_cell.angle_beta   90.00
_cell.angle_gamma   90.00
#
_symmetry.space_group_name_H-M   'P 1'
#
loop_
_entity.id
_entity.type
_entity.pdbx_description
1 polymer ?
#
loop_
_entity_poly.entity_id
_entity_poly.type
_entity_poly.pdbx_seq_one_letter_code
_entity_poly.pdbx_strand_id
1 'polypeptide(L)'
;MVWRLVLLALWVWPSTQAGHQDKDTTFDLFSISNINRKTIGAKQFRGPDPGVPAYRFVRFDYIPPVNADDLSKITKIMRQKEGFFLTAQLKQDGKSRGTLLALEGPGLSQRQFEIVSNGPADTLDLTYWIDGTRHVVSLEDVGLADSQWKNVTVQVAGETYSLHVGCDLIDSFALDEPFYEHLQAEKSRMVCFRTST
;
A
#
# COMPACT_ATOMS: atom_id res chain seq x y z
N MET A 1 34.38 55.43 20.29
CA MET A 1 34.08 54.09 19.75
C MET A 1 32.68 53.70 20.20
N VAL A 2 31.73 53.58 19.26
CA VAL A 2 30.32 53.31 19.55
C VAL A 2 30.11 51.79 19.59
N TRP A 3 29.88 51.25 20.79
CA TRP A 3 29.56 49.83 20.97
C TRP A 3 28.08 49.62 20.66
N ARG A 4 27.78 49.05 19.49
CA ARG A 4 26.43 48.60 19.14
C ARG A 4 26.14 47.31 19.89
N LEU A 5 25.21 47.36 20.85
CA LEU A 5 24.57 46.18 21.41
C LEU A 5 23.68 45.58 20.32
N VAL A 6 24.07 44.42 19.80
CA VAL A 6 23.23 43.60 18.91
C VAL A 6 22.41 42.68 19.81
N LEU A 7 21.11 42.97 19.93
CA LEU A 7 20.13 42.07 20.53
C LEU A 7 19.78 40.98 19.51
N LEU A 8 20.31 39.78 19.72
CA LEU A 8 19.87 38.57 19.04
C LEU A 8 18.58 38.09 19.70
N ALA A 9 17.43 38.40 19.09
CA ALA A 9 16.17 37.77 19.44
C ALA A 9 16.18 36.33 18.88
N LEU A 10 16.53 35.36 19.73
CA LEU A 10 16.35 33.94 19.43
C LEU A 10 14.85 33.63 19.49
N TRP A 11 14.21 33.59 18.33
CA TRP A 11 12.90 32.97 18.19
C TRP A 11 13.10 31.46 18.28
N VAL A 12 12.83 30.91 19.46
CA VAL A 12 12.67 29.45 19.62
C VAL A 12 11.35 29.11 18.93
N TRP A 13 11.43 28.59 17.70
CA TRP A 13 10.28 27.90 17.12
C TRP A 13 10.00 26.68 17.98
N PRO A 14 8.75 26.48 18.45
CA PRO A 14 8.39 25.22 19.08
C PRO A 14 8.59 24.13 18.03
N SER A 15 9.53 23.22 18.29
CA SER A 15 9.59 21.96 17.57
C SER A 15 8.26 21.26 17.81
N THR A 16 7.34 21.36 16.86
CA THR A 16 6.12 20.57 16.84
C THR A 16 6.55 19.10 16.91
N GLN A 17 6.07 18.44 17.94
CA GLN A 17 6.30 17.04 18.25
C GLN A 17 5.72 16.18 17.11
N ALA A 18 6.49 16.02 16.03
CA ALA A 18 6.14 15.20 14.86
C ALA A 18 6.05 13.69 15.17
N GLY A 19 6.38 13.27 16.41
CA GLY A 19 6.45 11.86 16.79
C GLY A 19 5.19 11.24 17.39
N HIS A 20 4.11 12.01 17.64
CA HIS A 20 2.90 11.47 18.28
C HIS A 20 1.76 11.15 17.30
N GLN A 21 1.74 11.74 16.10
CA GLN A 21 0.63 11.57 15.14
C GLN A 21 0.75 10.33 14.24
N ASP A 22 1.94 9.72 14.11
CA ASP A 22 2.23 8.73 13.06
C ASP A 22 1.72 7.31 13.34
N LYS A 23 1.42 7.00 14.61
CA LYS A 23 0.94 5.66 15.00
C LYS A 23 -0.51 5.40 14.57
N ASP A 24 -1.33 6.44 14.47
CA ASP A 24 -2.76 6.31 14.13
C ASP A 24 -3.00 6.24 12.61
N THR A 25 -1.95 6.42 11.79
CA THR A 25 -2.02 6.40 10.31
C THR A 25 -1.30 5.21 9.68
N THR A 26 -0.65 4.37 10.49
CA THR A 26 0.08 3.19 10.03
C THR A 26 -0.70 1.91 10.32
N PHE A 27 -0.90 1.08 9.31
CA PHE A 27 -1.69 -0.15 9.41
C PHE A 27 -0.89 -1.36 8.94
N ASP A 28 -0.54 -2.27 9.86
CA ASP A 28 0.00 -3.58 9.49
C ASP A 28 -1.15 -4.47 9.00
N LEU A 29 -1.22 -4.66 7.68
CA LEU A 29 -2.27 -5.42 7.01
C LEU A 29 -2.32 -6.90 7.44
N PHE A 30 -1.19 -7.50 7.83
CA PHE A 30 -1.18 -8.87 8.36
C PHE A 30 -1.77 -8.90 9.77
N SER A 31 -1.40 -7.95 10.62
CA SER A 31 -1.92 -7.85 11.99
C SER A 31 -3.44 -7.63 12.00
N ILE A 32 -3.94 -6.62 11.28
CA ILE A 32 -5.37 -6.26 11.29
C ILE A 32 -6.27 -7.27 10.56
N SER A 33 -5.68 -8.09 9.68
CA SER A 33 -6.36 -9.24 9.05
C SER A 33 -6.19 -10.52 9.88
N ASN A 34 -5.46 -10.50 11.00
CA ASN A 34 -5.14 -11.66 11.81
C ASN A 34 -4.44 -12.80 11.02
N ILE A 35 -3.54 -12.43 10.11
CA ILE A 35 -2.66 -13.37 9.40
C ILE A 35 -1.51 -13.75 10.33
N ASN A 36 -1.46 -15.04 10.70
CA ASN A 36 -0.50 -15.60 11.63
C ASN A 36 -0.15 -17.05 11.25
N ARG A 37 0.70 -17.71 12.04
CA ARG A 37 1.14 -19.11 11.81
C ARG A 37 0.02 -20.15 11.69
N LYS A 38 -1.18 -19.85 12.18
CA LYS A 38 -2.37 -20.74 12.13
C LYS A 38 -3.30 -20.41 10.96
N THR A 39 -3.03 -19.34 10.21
CA THR A 39 -3.87 -18.91 9.09
C THR A 39 -3.85 -19.96 7.99
N ILE A 40 -5.03 -20.49 7.67
CA ILE A 40 -5.18 -21.45 6.58
C ILE A 40 -4.81 -20.75 5.28
N GLY A 41 -4.01 -21.41 4.44
CA GLY A 41 -3.58 -20.84 3.17
C GLY A 41 -2.35 -19.94 3.26
N ALA A 42 -1.79 -19.71 4.45
CA ALA A 42 -0.51 -19.03 4.64
C ALA A 42 0.47 -19.93 5.40
N LYS A 43 1.70 -20.08 4.89
CA LYS A 43 2.79 -20.81 5.56
C LYS A 43 3.86 -19.81 5.99
N GLN A 44 4.22 -19.82 7.27
CA GLN A 44 5.24 -18.91 7.79
C GLN A 44 6.66 -19.35 7.40
N PHE A 45 7.52 -18.40 7.01
CA PHE A 45 8.93 -18.56 6.68
C PHE A 45 9.75 -17.39 7.25
N ARG A 46 11.09 -17.49 7.15
CA ARG A 46 12.00 -16.37 7.44
C ARG A 46 12.07 -15.46 6.21
N GLY A 47 11.82 -14.18 6.41
CA GLY A 47 12.02 -13.14 5.40
C GLY A 47 13.42 -12.54 5.45
N PRO A 48 13.63 -11.41 4.75
CA PRO A 48 14.86 -10.62 4.84
C PRO A 48 15.11 -10.10 6.25
N ASP A 49 14.05 -9.72 6.96
CA ASP A 49 14.11 -9.38 8.38
C ASP A 49 13.92 -10.65 9.24
N PRO A 50 14.93 -11.07 10.03
CA PRO A 50 14.81 -12.24 10.90
C PRO A 50 13.87 -12.03 12.10
N GLY A 51 13.56 -10.79 12.46
CA GLY A 51 12.67 -10.43 13.58
C GLY A 51 11.18 -10.46 13.22
N VAL A 52 10.84 -10.46 11.93
CA VAL A 52 9.45 -10.38 11.44
C VAL A 52 9.11 -11.64 10.61
N PRO A 53 7.96 -12.29 10.85
CA PRO A 53 7.56 -13.44 10.05
C PRO A 53 7.23 -13.04 8.61
N ALA A 54 7.70 -13.83 7.65
CA ALA A 54 7.22 -13.78 6.28
C ALA A 54 6.18 -14.89 6.03
N TYR A 55 5.28 -14.69 5.08
CA TYR A 55 4.25 -15.67 4.74
C TYR A 55 4.30 -16.02 3.25
N ARG A 56 4.31 -17.33 2.96
CA ARG A 56 4.04 -17.86 1.63
C ARG A 56 2.55 -18.21 1.53
N PHE A 57 1.84 -17.50 0.67
CA PHE A 57 0.44 -17.76 0.38
C PHE A 57 0.29 -18.95 -0.58
N VAL A 58 -0.58 -19.89 -0.23
CA VAL A 58 -0.82 -21.15 -0.96
C VAL A 58 -2.30 -21.43 -1.20
N ARG A 59 -3.21 -20.86 -0.41
CA ARG A 59 -4.67 -20.92 -0.64
C ARG A 59 -5.30 -19.56 -0.34
N PHE A 60 -5.43 -18.77 -1.40
CA PHE A 60 -5.80 -17.36 -1.31
C PHE A 60 -7.26 -17.13 -0.85
N ASP A 61 -8.13 -18.10 -1.08
CA ASP A 61 -9.53 -18.13 -0.67
C ASP A 61 -9.73 -18.18 0.85
N TYR A 62 -8.71 -18.65 1.60
CA TYR A 62 -8.73 -18.72 3.06
C TYR A 62 -8.06 -17.52 3.74
N ILE A 63 -7.51 -16.58 2.97
CA ILE A 63 -6.84 -15.42 3.55
C ILE A 63 -7.90 -14.45 4.08
N PRO A 64 -7.90 -14.16 5.38
CA PRO A 64 -8.88 -13.25 5.97
C PRO A 64 -8.71 -11.84 5.39
N PRO A 65 -9.82 -11.12 5.11
CA PRO A 65 -9.74 -9.71 4.76
C PRO A 65 -9.40 -8.87 6.00
N VAL A 66 -9.05 -7.61 5.76
CA VAL A 66 -8.98 -6.59 6.80
C VAL A 66 -10.34 -6.49 7.50
N ASN A 67 -10.35 -6.35 8.83
CA ASN A 67 -11.59 -6.21 9.59
C ASN A 67 -12.32 -4.89 9.23
N ALA A 68 -13.65 -4.88 9.39
CA ALA A 68 -14.50 -3.78 8.92
C ALA A 68 -14.19 -2.43 9.62
N ASP A 69 -13.83 -2.46 10.90
CA ASP A 69 -13.52 -1.25 11.66
C ASP A 69 -12.24 -0.59 11.16
N ASP A 70 -11.18 -1.39 10.95
CA ASP A 70 -9.92 -0.88 10.42
C ASP A 70 -10.04 -0.48 8.94
N LEU A 71 -10.81 -1.20 8.14
CA LEU A 71 -11.12 -0.78 6.77
C LEU A 71 -11.82 0.60 6.73
N SER A 72 -12.76 0.81 7.65
CA SER A 72 -13.45 2.10 7.77
C SER A 72 -12.49 3.23 8.15
N LYS A 73 -11.52 2.96 9.04
CA LYS A 73 -10.47 3.92 9.38
C LYS A 73 -9.52 4.19 8.21
N ILE A 74 -9.04 3.13 7.55
CA ILE A 74 -8.12 3.22 6.41
C ILE A 74 -8.71 4.09 5.29
N THR A 75 -9.93 3.78 4.83
CA THR A 75 -10.57 4.57 3.76
C THR A 75 -10.80 6.03 4.16
N LYS A 76 -11.14 6.30 5.43
CA LYS A 76 -11.27 7.66 5.95
C LYS A 76 -9.93 8.39 5.93
N ILE A 77 -8.86 7.74 6.38
CA ILE A 77 -7.52 8.34 6.44
C ILE A 77 -6.96 8.57 5.03
N MET A 78 -7.18 7.63 4.10
CA MET A 78 -6.79 7.78 2.69
C MET A 78 -7.35 9.08 2.10
N ARG A 79 -8.62 9.39 2.35
CA ARG A 79 -9.23 10.67 1.94
C ARG A 79 -8.63 11.87 2.66
N GLN A 80 -8.47 11.78 3.98
CA GLN A 80 -7.94 12.90 4.79
C GLN A 80 -6.47 13.23 4.49
N LYS A 81 -5.71 12.26 3.96
CA LYS A 81 -4.30 12.38 3.63
C LYS A 81 -4.05 12.48 2.12
N GLU A 82 -5.11 12.59 1.33
CA GLU A 82 -5.05 12.72 -0.13
C GLU A 82 -4.22 11.58 -0.76
N GLY A 83 -4.36 10.36 -0.25
CA GLY A 83 -3.63 9.18 -0.72
C GLY A 83 -3.16 8.21 0.36
N PHE A 84 -2.22 7.34 0.00
CA PHE A 84 -1.60 6.37 0.88
C PHE A 84 -0.23 5.91 0.36
N PHE A 85 0.54 5.32 1.27
CA PHE A 85 1.74 4.55 0.97
C PHE A 85 1.47 3.09 1.31
N LEU A 86 1.71 2.19 0.36
CA LEU A 86 1.73 0.75 0.56
C LEU A 86 3.18 0.28 0.55
N THR A 87 3.68 -0.14 1.69
CA THR A 87 5.03 -0.72 1.82
C THR A 87 4.93 -2.24 1.96
N ALA A 88 5.77 -2.98 1.24
CA ALA A 88 5.84 -4.43 1.37
C ALA A 88 7.23 -4.98 1.10
N GLN A 89 7.58 -6.06 1.79
CA GLN A 89 8.69 -6.93 1.38
C GLN A 89 8.10 -8.18 0.73
N LEU A 90 8.36 -8.35 -0.57
CA LEU A 90 7.77 -9.43 -1.35
C LEU A 90 8.83 -10.19 -2.14
N LYS A 91 8.52 -11.45 -2.45
CA LYS A 91 9.27 -12.29 -3.37
C LYS A 91 8.28 -13.02 -4.24
N GLN A 92 8.32 -12.75 -5.54
CA GLN A 92 7.34 -13.25 -6.51
C GLN A 92 8.05 -13.97 -7.67
N ASP A 93 7.45 -15.06 -8.15
CA ASP A 93 7.93 -15.80 -9.32
C ASP A 93 7.53 -15.05 -10.60
N GLY A 94 8.45 -14.94 -11.58
CA GLY A 94 8.22 -14.17 -12.81
C GLY A 94 7.10 -14.69 -13.70
N LYS A 95 6.65 -15.94 -13.51
CA LYS A 95 5.49 -16.49 -14.24
C LYS A 95 4.17 -16.20 -13.54
N SER A 96 4.19 -15.54 -12.39
CA SER A 96 3.01 -15.31 -11.56
C SER A 96 2.50 -13.88 -11.65
N ARG A 97 1.18 -13.75 -11.55
CA ARG A 97 0.44 -12.49 -11.46
C ARG A 97 -0.21 -12.43 -10.07
N GLY A 98 0.15 -11.43 -9.28
CA GLY A 98 -0.20 -11.34 -7.86
C GLY A 98 -0.78 -9.98 -7.48
N THR A 99 -2.02 -9.97 -6.97
CA THR A 99 -2.64 -8.80 -6.35
C THR A 99 -1.95 -8.51 -5.02
N LEU A 100 -1.31 -7.35 -4.89
CA LEU A 100 -0.70 -6.90 -3.64
C LEU A 100 -1.77 -6.40 -2.66
N LEU A 101 -2.68 -5.57 -3.15
CA LEU A 101 -3.78 -4.99 -2.38
C LEU A 101 -4.99 -4.81 -3.29
N ALA A 102 -6.18 -5.16 -2.81
CA ALA A 102 -7.43 -4.85 -3.48
C ALA A 102 -8.52 -4.47 -2.47
N LEU A 103 -9.43 -3.60 -2.90
CA LEU A 103 -10.67 -3.28 -2.22
C LEU A 103 -11.85 -3.72 -3.09
N GLU A 104 -12.57 -4.73 -2.62
CA GLU A 104 -13.81 -5.24 -3.21
C GLU A 104 -15.01 -4.57 -2.51
N GLY A 105 -16.09 -4.20 -3.20
CA GLY A 105 -17.34 -3.71 -2.62
C GLY A 105 -17.98 -2.53 -3.38
N PRO A 106 -19.19 -2.08 -2.97
CA PRO A 106 -20.13 -2.72 -2.04
C PRO A 106 -21.04 -3.74 -2.75
N GLY A 107 -20.47 -4.88 -3.17
CA GLY A 107 -21.17 -5.97 -3.83
C GLY A 107 -20.21 -7.14 -4.03
N LEU A 108 -20.72 -8.37 -4.13
CA LEU A 108 -19.90 -9.60 -4.21
C LEU A 108 -18.98 -9.66 -5.44
N SER A 109 -19.15 -8.77 -6.42
CA SER A 109 -18.41 -8.73 -7.69
C SER A 109 -17.87 -7.35 -8.07
N GLN A 110 -18.06 -6.32 -7.25
CA GLN A 110 -17.56 -4.97 -7.57
C GLN A 110 -16.17 -4.79 -6.98
N ARG A 111 -15.18 -4.46 -7.81
CA ARG A 111 -13.87 -4.01 -7.36
C ARG A 111 -13.85 -2.49 -7.40
N GLN A 112 -13.30 -1.88 -6.38
CA GLN A 112 -13.12 -0.43 -6.29
C GLN A 112 -11.72 -0.03 -6.73
N PHE A 113 -10.71 -0.77 -6.28
CA PHE A 113 -9.37 -0.73 -6.84
C PHE A 113 -8.58 -2.01 -6.57
N GLU A 114 -7.53 -2.22 -7.34
CA GLU A 114 -6.50 -3.23 -7.09
C GLU A 114 -5.13 -2.79 -7.60
N ILE A 115 -4.08 -3.21 -6.88
CA ILE A 115 -2.69 -3.08 -7.27
C ILE A 115 -2.15 -4.49 -7.51
N VAL A 116 -1.65 -4.76 -8.71
CA VAL A 116 -1.24 -6.10 -9.16
C VAL A 116 0.19 -6.06 -9.69
N SER A 117 1.06 -6.89 -9.13
CA SER A 117 2.37 -7.18 -9.72
C SER A 117 2.21 -8.27 -10.78
N ASN A 118 2.46 -7.92 -12.03
CA ASN A 118 2.27 -8.77 -13.19
C ASN A 118 3.63 -9.23 -13.74
N GLY A 119 4.10 -10.39 -13.26
CA GLY A 119 5.40 -10.91 -13.65
C GLY A 119 5.56 -11.18 -15.16
N PRO A 120 4.59 -11.82 -15.83
CA PRO A 120 4.69 -12.08 -17.27
C PRO A 120 4.81 -10.83 -18.15
N ALA A 121 4.21 -9.71 -17.73
CA ALA A 121 4.27 -8.44 -18.45
C ALA A 121 5.37 -7.49 -17.93
N ASP A 122 6.03 -7.86 -16.82
CA ASP A 122 6.93 -7.01 -16.03
C ASP A 122 6.34 -5.63 -15.69
N THR A 123 5.08 -5.62 -15.22
CA THR A 123 4.36 -4.39 -14.85
C THR A 123 3.87 -4.38 -13.40
N LEU A 124 3.62 -3.17 -12.89
CA LEU A 124 2.80 -2.94 -11.70
C LEU A 124 1.52 -2.20 -12.10
N ASP A 125 0.42 -2.95 -12.16
CA ASP A 125 -0.87 -2.47 -12.61
C ASP A 125 -1.68 -1.91 -11.44
N LEU A 126 -2.13 -0.66 -11.56
CA LEU A 126 -3.21 -0.09 -10.76
C LEU A 126 -4.48 -0.09 -11.61
N THR A 127 -5.51 -0.80 -11.15
CA THR A 127 -6.86 -0.71 -11.73
C THR A 127 -7.79 -0.12 -10.70
N TYR A 128 -8.60 0.87 -11.09
CA TYR A 128 -9.61 1.49 -10.22
C TYR A 128 -10.90 1.78 -10.99
N TRP A 129 -11.97 2.01 -10.25
CA TRP A 129 -13.29 2.29 -10.81
C TRP A 129 -13.86 3.58 -10.22
N ILE A 130 -14.30 4.48 -11.11
CA ILE A 130 -15.02 5.71 -10.76
C ILE A 130 -16.33 5.69 -11.53
N ASP A 131 -17.46 5.79 -10.81
CA ASP A 131 -18.81 5.74 -11.38
C ASP A 131 -19.05 4.56 -12.35
N GLY A 132 -18.41 3.42 -12.06
CA GLY A 132 -18.48 2.19 -12.87
C GLY A 132 -17.54 2.16 -14.08
N THR A 133 -16.89 3.26 -14.42
CA THR A 133 -15.85 3.32 -15.46
C THR A 133 -14.56 2.72 -14.93
N ARG A 134 -13.97 1.80 -15.69
CA ARG A 134 -12.70 1.14 -15.34
C ARG A 134 -11.53 1.95 -15.88
N HIS A 135 -10.59 2.28 -15.01
CA HIS A 135 -9.30 2.90 -15.34
C HIS A 135 -8.17 1.92 -15.04
N VAL A 136 -7.18 1.86 -15.94
CA VAL A 136 -6.01 0.97 -15.80
C VAL A 136 -4.77 1.80 -16.08
N VAL A 137 -3.83 1.76 -15.14
CA VAL A 137 -2.50 2.37 -15.24
C VAL A 137 -1.47 1.28 -14.97
N SER A 138 -0.46 1.17 -15.83
CA SER A 138 0.61 0.19 -15.69
C SER A 138 1.95 0.91 -15.69
N LEU A 139 2.74 0.69 -14.64
CA LEU A 139 4.16 1.04 -14.64
C LEU A 139 4.92 -0.13 -15.30
N GLU A 140 5.79 0.17 -16.26
CA GLU A 140 6.51 -0.82 -17.07
C GLU A 140 7.94 -1.07 -16.57
N ASP A 141 8.55 -2.17 -16.99
CA ASP A 141 9.94 -2.57 -16.67
C ASP A 141 10.27 -2.54 -15.17
N VAL A 142 9.31 -2.94 -14.31
CA VAL A 142 9.39 -2.72 -12.86
C VAL A 142 10.27 -3.73 -12.12
N GLY A 143 10.56 -4.90 -12.70
CA GLY A 143 11.49 -5.89 -12.15
C GLY A 143 11.11 -6.46 -10.77
N LEU A 144 9.81 -6.53 -10.46
CA LEU A 144 9.31 -6.98 -9.14
C LEU A 144 9.27 -8.50 -8.99
N ALA A 145 9.05 -9.24 -10.09
CA ALA A 145 8.80 -10.68 -10.08
C ALA A 145 10.00 -11.47 -10.64
N ASP A 146 11.15 -11.39 -9.97
CA ASP A 146 12.41 -12.04 -10.40
C ASP A 146 12.85 -13.18 -9.45
N SER A 147 11.95 -13.65 -8.58
CA SER A 147 12.23 -14.60 -7.50
C SER A 147 13.25 -14.12 -6.46
N GLN A 148 13.56 -12.82 -6.40
CA GLN A 148 14.32 -12.21 -5.32
C GLN A 148 13.42 -11.45 -4.36
N TRP A 149 13.94 -11.12 -3.18
CA TRP A 149 13.25 -10.25 -2.24
C TRP A 149 13.36 -8.79 -2.70
N LYS A 150 12.23 -8.11 -2.74
CA LYS A 150 12.11 -6.69 -3.08
C LYS A 150 11.46 -5.96 -1.91
N ASN A 151 12.03 -4.82 -1.55
CA ASN A 151 11.39 -3.86 -0.66
C ASN A 151 10.70 -2.82 -1.54
N VAL A 152 9.37 -2.82 -1.55
CA VAL A 152 8.58 -1.97 -2.43
C VAL A 152 7.83 -0.92 -1.62
N THR A 153 7.79 0.30 -2.15
CA THR A 153 6.90 1.36 -1.68
C THR A 153 6.09 1.84 -2.88
N VAL A 154 4.80 1.54 -2.85
CA VAL A 154 3.82 2.08 -3.79
C VAL A 154 3.21 3.32 -3.17
N GLN A 155 3.27 4.44 -3.87
CA GLN A 155 2.70 5.70 -3.43
C GLN A 155 1.53 6.06 -4.34
N VAL A 156 0.40 6.38 -3.73
CA VAL A 156 -0.71 7.11 -4.35
C VAL A 156 -0.83 8.39 -3.54
N ALA A 157 -0.55 9.56 -4.12
CA ALA A 157 -0.63 10.84 -3.41
C ALA A 157 -1.05 11.96 -4.37
N GLY A 158 -2.14 12.66 -4.05
CA GLY A 158 -2.75 13.61 -4.98
C GLY A 158 -3.11 12.90 -6.28
N GLU A 159 -2.49 13.33 -7.38
CA GLU A 159 -2.62 12.77 -8.72
C GLU A 159 -1.40 11.92 -9.12
N THR A 160 -0.57 11.48 -8.18
CA THR A 160 0.64 10.69 -8.50
C THR A 160 0.50 9.25 -8.05
N TYR A 161 0.73 8.32 -8.97
CA TYR A 161 0.96 6.90 -8.69
C TYR A 161 2.42 6.56 -9.00
N SER A 162 3.19 6.09 -8.02
CA SER A 162 4.61 5.78 -8.22
C SER A 162 5.06 4.55 -7.47
N LEU A 163 6.13 3.93 -7.98
CA LEU A 163 6.77 2.77 -7.40
C LEU A 163 8.22 3.09 -7.06
N HIS A 164 8.59 2.82 -5.82
CA HIS A 164 9.98 2.77 -5.38
C HIS A 164 10.35 1.34 -5.03
N VAL A 165 11.55 0.92 -5.42
CA VAL A 165 12.15 -0.37 -5.04
C VAL A 165 13.46 -0.09 -4.31
N GLY A 166 13.53 -0.45 -3.03
CA GLY A 166 14.61 -0.01 -2.16
C GLY A 166 14.55 1.50 -1.95
N CYS A 167 15.56 2.22 -2.46
CA CYS A 167 15.64 3.68 -2.40
C CYS A 167 15.46 4.36 -3.77
N ASP A 168 15.22 3.57 -4.82
CA ASP A 168 15.16 4.06 -6.19
C ASP A 168 13.71 4.23 -6.63
N LEU A 169 13.37 5.41 -7.17
CA LEU A 169 12.13 5.63 -7.91
C LEU A 169 12.25 4.89 -9.24
N ILE A 170 11.41 3.89 -9.45
CA ILE A 170 11.41 3.07 -10.66
C ILE A 170 10.61 3.76 -11.76
N ASP A 171 9.37 4.14 -11.45
CA ASP A 171 8.48 4.81 -12.39
C ASP A 171 7.36 5.56 -11.65
N SER A 172 6.73 6.49 -12.35
CA SER A 172 5.61 7.30 -11.87
C SER A 172 4.65 7.67 -12.99
N PHE A 173 3.36 7.72 -12.66
CA PHE A 173 2.29 8.07 -13.55
C PHE A 173 1.38 9.13 -12.92
N ALA A 174 0.91 10.09 -13.72
CA ALA A 174 -0.08 11.07 -13.30
C ALA A 174 -1.49 10.49 -13.48
N LEU A 175 -2.21 10.29 -12.38
CA LEU A 175 -3.60 9.83 -12.38
C LEU A 175 -4.50 10.95 -12.87
N ASP A 176 -5.50 10.60 -13.68
CA ASP A 176 -6.49 11.56 -14.16
C ASP A 176 -7.32 12.15 -13.01
N GLU A 177 -7.63 11.32 -12.00
CA GLU A 177 -8.52 11.68 -10.90
C GLU A 177 -8.14 10.93 -9.60
N PRO A 178 -8.39 11.53 -8.40
CA PRO A 178 -8.06 10.94 -7.10
C PRO A 178 -9.05 9.84 -6.68
N PHE A 179 -8.91 8.63 -7.24
CA PHE A 179 -9.84 7.51 -7.02
C PHE A 179 -10.09 7.17 -5.54
N TYR A 180 -9.14 7.47 -4.64
CA TYR A 180 -9.27 7.21 -3.21
C TYR A 180 -10.40 8.01 -2.55
N GLU A 181 -10.87 9.10 -3.15
CA GLU A 181 -12.02 9.89 -2.70
C GLU A 181 -13.34 9.12 -2.81
N HIS A 182 -13.43 8.21 -3.78
CA HIS A 182 -14.64 7.44 -4.09
C HIS A 182 -14.74 6.11 -3.35
N LEU A 183 -13.72 5.76 -2.54
CA LEU A 183 -13.67 4.47 -1.87
C LEU A 183 -14.71 4.35 -0.75
N GLN A 184 -15.37 3.20 -0.72
CA GLN A 184 -16.40 2.84 0.25
C GLN A 184 -15.92 1.68 1.11
N ALA A 185 -16.09 1.82 2.43
CA ALA A 185 -15.77 0.75 3.39
C ALA A 185 -16.97 -0.14 3.70
N GLU A 186 -18.19 0.40 3.66
CA GLU A 186 -19.39 -0.35 4.01
C GLU A 186 -19.58 -1.52 3.03
N LYS A 187 -19.88 -2.72 3.56
CA LYS A 187 -20.06 -3.96 2.76
C LYS A 187 -18.91 -4.26 1.80
N SER A 188 -17.72 -3.75 2.11
CA SER A 188 -16.52 -3.87 1.31
C SER A 188 -15.50 -4.76 2.03
N ARG A 189 -14.55 -5.28 1.28
CA ARG A 189 -13.52 -6.20 1.76
C ARG A 189 -12.19 -5.78 1.17
N MET A 190 -11.25 -5.42 2.03
CA MET A 190 -9.87 -5.24 1.62
C MET A 190 -9.11 -6.54 1.79
N VAL A 191 -8.48 -7.00 0.72
CA VAL A 191 -7.72 -8.25 0.65
C VAL A 191 -6.30 -7.98 0.17
N CYS A 192 -5.35 -8.72 0.72
CA CYS A 192 -3.93 -8.56 0.41
C CYS A 192 -3.38 -9.87 -0.15
N PHE A 193 -2.42 -9.78 -1.07
CA PHE A 193 -1.63 -10.90 -1.58
C PHE A 193 -2.47 -12.07 -2.10
N ARG A 194 -3.25 -11.84 -3.17
CA ARG A 194 -4.05 -12.86 -3.89
C ARG A 194 -3.41 -13.23 -5.22
N THR A 195 -3.55 -14.46 -5.71
CA THR A 195 -3.39 -14.70 -7.15
C THR A 195 -4.46 -13.93 -7.90
N SER A 196 -4.04 -13.13 -8.88
CA SER A 196 -4.96 -12.52 -9.83
C SER A 196 -5.14 -13.47 -11.01
N THR A 197 -6.39 -13.81 -11.36
CA THR A 197 -6.72 -14.52 -12.60
C THR A 197 -6.41 -13.68 -13.82
#